data_AF-A0A2P4UCV6-F1
#
_entry.id   AF-A0A2P4UCV6-F1
#
_cell.length_a   1.000
_cell.length_b   1.000
_cell.length_c   1.000
_cell.angle_alpha   90.00
_cell.angle_beta   90.00
_cell.angle_gamma   90.00
#
_symmetry.space_group_name_H-M   'P 1'
#
loop_
_entity.id
_entity.type
_entity.pdbx_description
1 polymer ?
#
loop_
_entity_poly.entity_id
_entity_poly.type
_entity_poly.pdbx_seq_one_letter_code
_entity_poly.pdbx_strand_id
1 'polypeptide(L)'
;MRPFSARTTAISAMTLLVVSVAAPAHARATPLPLGKANYAMAIGSLDADSTENWVRLAQYTFAGDGKVVQQYWQWSQRVHVPRTSTGITAQDCAGRDCTVLTAAGWETADASQTLRGTYTTKNGTLTINWSNDHDESWKLSTASAGKLAAAELAGNDFDATHGFGNGSNARWTQRIPASVVKAADWTKMKHRYALWKTAYDPDLGYEGYVDQGDGEPFWAREWHICTDKRCLGAKTNASATIHTAYYIAPANAAPAHRRDTLWHWHTELADARGEICYTGNSHVKPMIQVVDDDGRFHGWVGVEASLNQTTQAGPNDDDIGVFHIIG
;
A
#
# COMPACT_ATOMS: atom_id res chain seq x y z
N MET A 1 102.47 33.04 -3.37
CA MET A 1 101.21 33.30 -2.63
C MET A 1 100.19 32.26 -3.07
N ARG A 2 99.75 31.38 -2.15
CA ARG A 2 98.75 30.34 -2.41
C ARG A 2 97.44 30.75 -1.72
N PRO A 3 96.25 30.60 -2.35
CA PRO A 3 94.99 30.87 -1.67
C PRO A 3 94.49 29.64 -0.90
N PHE A 4 93.96 29.88 0.30
CA PHE A 4 93.22 28.92 1.11
C PHE A 4 91.80 28.78 0.56
N SER A 5 91.31 27.54 0.44
CA SER A 5 89.92 27.23 0.09
C SER A 5 89.25 26.58 1.30
N ALA A 6 88.25 27.24 1.87
CA ALA A 6 87.45 26.74 2.98
C ALA A 6 86.24 25.96 2.44
N ARG A 7 86.05 24.73 2.91
CA ARG A 7 84.85 23.90 2.64
C ARG A 7 83.90 24.00 3.82
N THR A 8 82.73 24.58 3.60
CA THR A 8 81.59 24.60 4.52
C THR A 8 80.73 23.35 4.27
N THR A 9 80.53 22.52 5.27
CA THR A 9 79.71 21.30 5.18
C THR A 9 78.34 21.60 5.78
N ALA A 10 77.28 21.60 4.97
CA ALA A 10 75.91 21.81 5.43
C ALA A 10 75.24 20.45 5.69
N ILE A 11 74.81 20.21 6.93
CA ILE A 11 74.07 19.01 7.33
C ILE A 11 72.58 19.32 7.15
N SER A 12 71.93 18.68 6.17
CA SER A 12 70.47 18.74 5.98
C SER A 12 69.78 17.73 6.88
N ALA A 13 69.00 18.21 7.85
CA ALA A 13 68.13 17.38 8.66
C ALA A 13 66.84 17.06 7.88
N MET A 14 66.65 15.77 7.57
CA MET A 14 65.48 15.26 6.84
C MET A 14 64.38 14.90 7.86
N THR A 15 63.43 15.80 8.05
CA THR A 15 62.25 15.59 8.90
C THR A 15 61.29 14.61 8.22
N LEU A 16 61.16 13.40 8.76
CA LEU A 16 60.25 12.38 8.26
C LEU A 16 58.80 12.75 8.65
N LEU A 17 58.03 13.28 7.71
CA LEU A 17 56.61 13.55 7.89
C LEU A 17 55.83 12.21 7.78
N VAL A 18 55.46 11.62 8.91
CA VAL A 18 54.58 10.44 8.95
C VAL A 18 53.17 10.92 8.63
N VAL A 19 52.78 10.83 7.36
CA VAL A 19 51.38 11.01 6.94
C VAL A 19 50.61 9.78 7.38
N SER A 20 49.92 9.88 8.53
CA SER A 20 48.93 8.91 8.96
C SER A 20 47.80 8.89 7.94
N VAL A 21 47.86 7.93 7.00
CA VAL A 21 46.76 7.65 6.07
C VAL A 21 45.61 7.11 6.91
N ALA A 22 44.72 8.00 7.34
CA ALA A 22 43.46 7.62 7.95
C ALA A 22 42.68 6.81 6.90
N ALA A 23 42.64 5.48 7.08
CA ALA A 23 41.82 4.63 6.24
C ALA A 23 40.38 5.17 6.29
N PRO A 24 39.72 5.41 5.14
CA PRO A 24 38.36 5.91 5.12
C PRO A 24 37.50 4.97 5.95
N ALA A 25 36.82 5.52 6.96
CA ALA A 25 35.84 4.77 7.73
C ALA A 25 34.82 4.22 6.73
N HIS A 26 34.83 2.91 6.52
CA HIS A 26 33.88 2.27 5.63
C HIS A 26 32.51 2.45 6.28
N ALA A 27 31.65 3.26 5.68
CA ALA A 27 30.28 3.42 6.14
C ALA A 27 29.65 2.03 6.19
N ARG A 28 29.30 1.58 7.40
CA ARG A 28 28.71 0.25 7.59
C ARG A 28 27.32 0.28 6.97
N ALA A 29 27.07 -0.58 6.00
CA ALA A 29 25.76 -0.72 5.39
C ALA A 29 24.71 -1.02 6.48
N THR A 30 23.63 -0.24 6.50
CA THR A 30 22.48 -0.50 7.35
C THR A 30 21.73 -1.71 6.77
N PRO A 31 21.54 -2.80 7.55
CA PRO A 31 20.79 -3.95 7.08
C PRO A 31 19.37 -3.54 6.69
N LEU A 32 18.91 -3.99 5.53
CA LEU A 32 17.52 -3.80 5.10
C LEU A 32 16.56 -4.49 6.08
N PRO A 33 15.34 -3.97 6.30
CA PRO A 33 14.37 -4.59 7.19
C PRO A 33 14.03 -6.00 6.69
N LEU A 34 14.37 -7.03 7.47
CA LEU A 34 14.33 -8.45 7.08
C LEU A 34 14.93 -8.77 5.69
N GLY A 35 15.94 -7.99 5.27
CA GLY A 35 16.59 -8.16 3.97
C GLY A 35 15.74 -7.75 2.76
N LYS A 36 14.64 -7.00 2.96
CA LYS A 36 13.71 -6.59 1.88
C LYS A 36 13.82 -5.10 1.59
N ALA A 37 13.86 -4.73 0.32
CA ALA A 37 13.98 -3.34 -0.11
C ALA A 37 12.62 -2.64 -0.33
N ASN A 38 11.57 -3.37 -0.72
CA ASN A 38 10.30 -2.79 -1.19
C ASN A 38 9.13 -3.28 -0.34
N TYR A 39 8.41 -2.36 0.31
CA TYR A 39 7.26 -2.69 1.16
C TYR A 39 5.99 -1.98 0.68
N ALA A 40 4.92 -2.76 0.45
CA ALA A 40 3.58 -2.22 0.26
C ALA A 40 2.95 -2.02 1.64
N MET A 41 2.48 -0.81 1.94
CA MET A 41 2.05 -0.41 3.28
C MET A 41 0.69 0.29 3.22
N ALA A 42 -0.23 -0.09 4.11
CA ALA A 42 -1.48 0.60 4.38
C ALA A 42 -1.50 1.04 5.85
N ILE A 43 -1.92 2.27 6.11
CA ILE A 43 -2.01 2.83 7.46
C ILE A 43 -3.20 3.78 7.55
N GLY A 44 -3.90 3.81 8.69
CA GLY A 44 -5.06 4.66 8.87
C GLY A 44 -5.30 5.06 10.32
N SER A 45 -5.93 6.22 10.50
CA SER A 45 -6.54 6.65 11.76
C SER A 45 -8.03 6.41 11.65
N LEU A 46 -8.54 5.50 12.49
CA LEU A 46 -9.90 4.99 12.50
C LEU A 46 -10.42 5.11 13.92
N ASP A 47 -11.33 6.04 14.13
CA ASP A 47 -12.03 6.33 15.37
C ASP A 47 -13.53 6.23 15.11
N ALA A 48 -14.19 5.35 15.85
CA ALA A 48 -15.63 5.09 15.75
C ALA A 48 -16.45 6.37 15.92
N ASP A 49 -16.03 7.26 16.82
CA ASP A 49 -16.76 8.47 17.19
C ASP A 49 -16.45 9.66 16.27
N SER A 50 -15.67 9.45 15.20
CA SER A 50 -15.21 10.49 14.29
C SER A 50 -15.66 10.24 12.85
N THR A 51 -16.01 11.32 12.15
CA THR A 51 -16.17 11.33 10.69
C THR A 51 -15.02 12.06 10.01
N GLU A 52 -13.85 12.05 10.64
CA GLU A 52 -12.65 12.75 10.19
C GLU A 52 -11.49 11.78 9.94
N ASN A 53 -11.82 10.48 9.81
CA ASN A 53 -10.87 9.41 9.61
C ASN A 53 -10.08 9.59 8.30
N TRP A 54 -8.93 8.92 8.25
CA TRP A 54 -8.07 8.96 7.07
C TRP A 54 -7.29 7.66 6.89
N VAL A 55 -6.96 7.37 5.64
CA VAL A 55 -6.14 6.21 5.25
C VAL A 55 -5.08 6.61 4.24
N ARG A 56 -3.97 5.90 4.27
CA ARG A 56 -2.81 6.09 3.40
C ARG A 56 -2.35 4.74 2.85
N LEU A 57 -2.20 4.65 1.54
CA LEU A 57 -1.61 3.49 0.84
C LEU A 57 -0.28 3.91 0.24
N ALA A 58 0.75 3.09 0.39
CA ALA A 58 2.11 3.52 0.10
C ALA A 58 3.06 2.43 -0.36
N GLN A 59 4.08 2.88 -1.09
CA GLN A 59 5.25 2.12 -1.52
C GLN A 59 6.47 2.64 -0.78
N TYR A 60 7.08 1.80 0.05
CA TYR A 60 8.28 2.14 0.81
C TYR A 60 9.48 1.48 0.15
N THR A 61 10.52 2.27 -0.15
CA THR A 61 11.76 1.80 -0.75
C THR A 61 12.92 2.09 0.20
N PHE A 62 13.52 1.03 0.75
CA PHE A 62 14.63 1.07 1.69
C PHE A 62 15.96 0.95 0.96
N ALA A 63 16.93 1.75 1.39
CA ALA A 63 18.30 1.72 0.89
C ALA A 63 19.27 1.20 1.98
N GLY A 64 20.37 0.58 1.54
CA GLY A 64 21.41 0.04 2.44
C GLY A 64 22.23 1.10 3.17
N ASP A 65 21.93 2.39 2.97
CA ASP A 65 22.56 3.52 3.66
C ASP A 65 21.71 4.05 4.84
N GLY A 66 20.63 3.33 5.21
CA GLY A 66 19.74 3.71 6.30
C GLY A 66 18.65 4.70 5.91
N LYS A 67 18.47 4.99 4.62
CA LYS A 67 17.38 5.85 4.12
C LYS A 67 16.18 5.05 3.63
N VAL A 68 15.00 5.66 3.74
CA VAL A 68 13.76 5.16 3.18
C VAL A 68 13.06 6.28 2.41
N VAL A 69 12.41 5.92 1.31
CA VAL A 69 11.51 6.80 0.56
C VAL A 69 10.14 6.16 0.52
N GLN A 70 9.14 6.93 0.89
CA GLN A 70 7.73 6.59 0.74
C GLN A 70 7.15 7.35 -0.44
N GLN A 71 6.48 6.64 -1.35
CA GLN A 71 5.53 7.21 -2.30
C GLN A 71 4.12 6.80 -1.85
N TYR A 72 3.22 7.76 -1.61
CA TYR A 72 1.93 7.47 -1.01
C TYR A 72 0.76 8.26 -1.60
N TRP A 73 -0.43 7.69 -1.38
CA TRP A 73 -1.72 8.29 -1.67
C TRP A 73 -2.51 8.30 -0.36
N GLN A 74 -3.32 9.32 -0.16
CA GLN A 74 -4.08 9.52 1.07
C GLN A 74 -5.49 9.97 0.76
N TRP A 75 -6.43 9.46 1.55
CA TRP A 75 -7.84 9.81 1.50
C TRP A 75 -8.33 10.09 2.91
N SER A 76 -9.28 11.01 3.06
CA SER A 76 -9.85 11.39 4.35
C SER A 76 -11.32 11.76 4.19
N GLN A 77 -12.11 11.45 5.21
CA GLN A 77 -13.51 11.87 5.29
C GLN A 77 -13.68 13.40 5.34
N ARG A 78 -12.62 14.15 5.70
CA ARG A 78 -12.61 15.62 5.63
C ARG A 78 -12.59 16.15 4.19
N VAL A 79 -12.07 15.36 3.25
CA VAL A 79 -11.86 15.76 1.86
C VAL A 79 -12.34 14.63 0.96
N HIS A 80 -13.63 14.66 0.64
CA HIS A 80 -14.24 13.70 -0.27
C HIS A 80 -13.69 13.88 -1.69
N VAL A 81 -13.22 12.78 -2.26
CA VAL A 81 -12.77 12.73 -3.66
C VAL A 81 -13.73 11.86 -4.45
N PRO A 82 -13.93 12.16 -5.75
CA PRO A 82 -14.83 11.37 -6.58
C PRO A 82 -14.28 9.96 -6.83
N ARG A 83 -15.17 9.05 -7.23
CA ARG A 83 -14.75 7.82 -7.91
C ARG A 83 -14.33 8.19 -9.32
N THR A 84 -13.23 7.60 -9.80
CA THR A 84 -12.70 7.88 -11.13
C THR A 84 -12.45 6.59 -11.91
N SER A 85 -12.46 6.72 -13.23
CA SER A 85 -12.27 5.62 -14.15
C SER A 85 -10.82 5.15 -14.16
N THR A 86 -10.62 3.83 -14.12
CA THR A 86 -9.33 3.20 -14.45
C THR A 86 -9.09 3.15 -15.96
N GLY A 87 -10.11 3.42 -16.78
CA GLY A 87 -10.09 3.22 -18.24
C GLY A 87 -10.17 1.76 -18.68
N ILE A 88 -10.44 0.82 -17.76
CA ILE A 88 -10.58 -0.61 -18.03
C ILE A 88 -12.04 -1.00 -17.93
N THR A 89 -12.58 -1.70 -18.94
CA THR A 89 -13.96 -2.20 -18.92
C THR A 89 -13.99 -3.67 -18.51
N ALA A 90 -14.83 -4.01 -17.53
CA ALA A 90 -15.03 -5.37 -17.05
C ALA A 90 -15.99 -6.17 -17.95
N GLN A 91 -15.63 -6.30 -19.23
CA GLN A 91 -16.47 -6.96 -20.21
C GLN A 91 -16.39 -8.49 -20.10
N ASP A 92 -17.54 -9.16 -20.13
CA ASP A 92 -17.67 -10.63 -20.22
C ASP A 92 -17.00 -11.44 -19.07
N CYS A 93 -16.93 -10.90 -17.85
CA CYS A 93 -16.34 -11.61 -16.70
C CYS A 93 -17.18 -11.67 -15.44
N ALA A 94 -17.95 -10.63 -15.12
CA ALA A 94 -18.85 -10.67 -13.99
C ALA A 94 -20.00 -9.71 -14.19
N GLY A 95 -21.22 -10.20 -13.97
CA GLY A 95 -22.44 -9.41 -13.79
C GLY A 95 -22.77 -8.46 -14.95
N ARG A 96 -22.08 -7.33 -15.03
CA ARG A 96 -22.37 -6.20 -15.92
C ARG A 96 -21.08 -5.59 -16.47
N ASP A 97 -21.13 -5.23 -17.74
CA ASP A 97 -19.99 -4.65 -18.46
C ASP A 97 -19.80 -3.17 -18.07
N CYS A 98 -19.06 -2.94 -16.99
CA CYS A 98 -18.84 -1.62 -16.41
C CYS A 98 -17.38 -1.22 -16.46
N THR A 99 -17.13 0.08 -16.69
CA THR A 99 -15.79 0.66 -16.54
C THR A 99 -15.39 0.63 -15.08
N VAL A 100 -14.27 -0.04 -14.77
CA VAL A 100 -13.82 -0.21 -13.38
C VAL A 100 -13.41 1.12 -12.78
N LEU A 101 -13.94 1.42 -11.59
CA LEU A 101 -13.68 2.66 -10.87
C LEU A 101 -12.66 2.45 -9.73
N THR A 102 -12.05 3.55 -9.31
CA THR A 102 -11.17 3.63 -8.14
C THR A 102 -11.35 4.97 -7.43
N ALA A 103 -10.78 5.14 -6.23
CA ALA A 103 -10.71 6.45 -5.57
C ALA A 103 -9.82 7.40 -6.39
N ALA A 104 -10.26 8.65 -6.58
CA ALA A 104 -9.49 9.63 -7.35
C ALA A 104 -8.10 9.88 -6.77
N GLY A 105 -7.14 10.09 -7.67
CA GLY A 105 -5.71 10.16 -7.39
C GLY A 105 -5.02 8.81 -7.50
N TRP A 106 -5.71 7.67 -7.32
CA TRP A 106 -5.08 6.35 -7.44
C TRP A 106 -4.77 5.96 -8.88
N GLU A 107 -5.56 6.39 -9.85
CA GLU A 107 -5.41 6.07 -11.26
C GLU A 107 -4.07 6.56 -11.83
N THR A 108 -3.51 7.64 -11.28
CA THR A 108 -2.21 8.20 -11.71
C THR A 108 -1.16 8.08 -10.61
N ALA A 109 0.10 7.90 -11.00
CA ALA A 109 1.22 7.97 -10.06
C ALA A 109 1.59 9.41 -9.71
N ASP A 110 1.22 10.37 -10.56
CA ASP A 110 1.59 11.79 -10.40
C ASP A 110 0.86 12.45 -9.23
N ALA A 111 -0.29 11.90 -8.82
CA ALA A 111 -1.03 12.36 -7.64
C ALA A 111 -0.44 11.83 -6.31
N SER A 112 0.60 10.99 -6.37
CA SER A 112 1.27 10.54 -5.16
C SER A 112 2.09 11.65 -4.52
N GLN A 113 2.20 11.59 -3.20
CA GLN A 113 3.11 12.40 -2.41
C GLN A 113 4.37 11.59 -2.09
N THR A 114 5.48 12.28 -1.84
CA THR A 114 6.75 11.64 -1.48
C THR A 114 7.21 12.12 -0.12
N LEU A 115 7.53 11.19 0.76
CA LEU A 115 8.16 11.45 2.06
C LEU A 115 9.48 10.70 2.14
N ARG A 116 10.49 11.32 2.75
CA ARG A 116 11.82 10.73 2.92
C ARG A 116 12.07 10.54 4.39
N GLY A 117 12.85 9.54 4.75
CA GLY A 117 13.17 9.28 6.14
C GLY A 117 14.46 8.50 6.31
N THR A 118 14.78 8.24 7.56
CA THR A 118 15.80 7.29 7.96
C THR A 118 15.17 6.14 8.72
N TYR A 119 15.80 4.97 8.70
CA TYR A 119 15.25 3.81 9.40
C TYR A 119 16.32 3.07 10.20
N THR A 120 15.84 2.37 11.22
CA THR A 120 16.61 1.37 11.94
C THR A 120 15.77 0.12 12.10
N THR A 121 16.43 -1.03 12.24
CA THR A 121 15.77 -2.29 12.58
C THR A 121 16.44 -2.88 13.81
N LYS A 122 15.67 -3.10 14.88
CA LYS A 122 16.16 -3.66 16.13
C LYS A 122 15.12 -4.60 16.74
N ASN A 123 15.54 -5.80 17.11
CA ASN A 123 14.68 -6.79 17.79
C ASN A 123 13.36 -7.09 17.04
N GLY A 124 13.39 -7.12 15.71
CA GLY A 124 12.20 -7.35 14.89
C GLY A 124 11.28 -6.13 14.74
N THR A 125 11.65 -4.97 15.30
CA THR A 125 10.93 -3.70 15.08
C THR A 125 11.69 -2.85 14.08
N LEU A 126 10.98 -2.40 13.06
CA LEU A 126 11.40 -1.33 12.17
C LEU A 126 10.93 0.00 12.76
N THR A 127 11.82 0.96 12.90
CA THR A 127 11.49 2.34 13.27
C THR A 127 11.92 3.26 12.14
N ILE A 128 11.04 4.13 11.70
CA ILE A 128 11.27 5.14 10.67
C ILE A 128 11.08 6.51 11.28
N ASN A 129 12.06 7.40 11.05
CA ASN A 129 11.96 8.82 11.34
C ASN A 129 11.82 9.55 10.00
N TRP A 130 10.66 10.16 9.78
CA TRP A 130 10.36 10.88 8.56
C TRP A 130 10.92 12.30 8.57
N SER A 131 11.06 12.91 7.40
CA SER A 131 11.61 14.26 7.23
C SER A 131 10.66 15.38 7.66
N ASN A 132 9.43 15.04 8.03
CA ASN A 132 8.43 15.96 8.59
C ASN A 132 8.33 15.83 10.12
N ASP A 133 9.40 15.35 10.76
CA ASP A 133 9.54 15.20 12.21
C ASP A 133 8.54 14.24 12.87
N HIS A 134 7.93 13.35 12.08
CA HIS A 134 7.07 12.28 12.54
C HIS A 134 7.80 10.93 12.58
N ASP A 135 7.36 10.05 13.48
CA ASP A 135 7.87 8.69 13.60
C ASP A 135 6.79 7.63 13.38
N GLU A 136 7.21 6.50 12.84
CA GLU A 136 6.39 5.29 12.80
C GLU A 136 7.23 4.05 13.08
N SER A 137 6.60 3.06 13.70
CA SER A 137 7.22 1.79 14.02
C SER A 137 6.34 0.62 13.61
N TRP A 138 7.00 -0.45 13.17
CA TRP A 138 6.36 -1.63 12.60
C TRP A 138 6.97 -2.89 13.22
N LYS A 139 6.12 -3.80 13.70
CA LYS A 139 6.53 -5.16 14.05
C LYS A 139 6.74 -5.94 12.76
N LEU A 140 7.92 -6.51 12.60
CA LEU A 140 8.28 -7.30 11.43
C LEU A 140 8.28 -8.79 11.76
N SER A 141 7.79 -9.59 10.81
CA SER A 141 7.91 -11.04 10.84
C SER A 141 8.22 -11.61 9.44
N THR A 142 8.84 -12.79 9.40
CA THR A 142 9.12 -13.49 8.14
C THR A 142 7.89 -14.26 7.67
N ALA A 143 7.57 -14.18 6.38
CA ALA A 143 6.51 -14.94 5.73
C ALA A 143 7.03 -15.68 4.48
N SER A 144 6.26 -16.64 3.97
CA SER A 144 6.58 -17.40 2.75
C SER A 144 8.01 -17.96 2.74
N ALA A 145 8.40 -18.66 3.80
CA ALA A 145 9.76 -19.20 3.99
C ALA A 145 10.87 -18.14 3.85
N GLY A 146 10.60 -16.91 4.31
CA GLY A 146 11.54 -15.79 4.28
C GLY A 146 11.56 -15.02 2.96
N LYS A 147 10.71 -15.37 1.97
CA LYS A 147 10.60 -14.62 0.70
C LYS A 147 9.75 -13.36 0.83
N LEU A 148 8.94 -13.28 1.88
CA LEU A 148 8.21 -12.08 2.26
C LEU A 148 8.60 -11.65 3.68
N ALA A 149 8.51 -10.34 3.91
CA ALA A 149 8.34 -9.77 5.23
C ALA A 149 6.87 -9.40 5.41
N ALA A 150 6.32 -9.59 6.60
CA ALA A 150 5.08 -8.98 7.04
C ALA A 150 5.41 -7.86 8.03
N ALA A 151 4.62 -6.79 7.97
CA ALA A 151 4.73 -5.62 8.82
C ALA A 151 3.35 -5.29 9.41
N GLU A 152 3.28 -5.03 10.71
CA GLU A 152 2.08 -4.58 11.40
C GLU A 152 2.40 -3.33 12.21
N LEU A 153 1.53 -2.33 12.16
CA LEU A 153 1.74 -1.06 12.85
C LEU A 153 1.94 -1.32 14.35
N ALA A 154 3.02 -0.77 14.90
CA ALA A 154 3.38 -0.94 16.30
C ALA A 154 3.18 0.34 17.12
N GLY A 155 3.35 1.50 16.49
CA GLY A 155 3.23 2.82 17.12
C GLY A 155 3.65 3.92 16.14
N ASN A 156 3.24 5.15 16.44
CA ASN A 156 3.54 6.37 15.70
C ASN A 156 3.15 7.58 16.54
N ASP A 157 3.49 8.79 16.08
CA ASP A 157 3.15 10.06 16.73
C ASP A 157 2.15 10.92 15.94
N PHE A 158 1.41 10.32 15.00
CA PHE A 158 0.43 10.99 14.12
C PHE A 158 -0.94 10.30 14.12
N ASP A 159 -1.32 9.69 15.24
CA ASP A 159 -2.65 9.14 15.53
C ASP A 159 -3.14 8.03 14.59
N ALA A 160 -2.23 7.36 13.87
CA ALA A 160 -2.60 6.14 13.16
C ALA A 160 -2.88 5.00 14.16
N THR A 161 -3.97 4.29 13.93
CA THR A 161 -4.48 3.24 14.83
C THR A 161 -4.26 1.84 14.26
N HIS A 162 -4.27 1.72 12.93
CA HIS A 162 -4.17 0.44 12.24
C HIS A 162 -3.19 0.53 11.07
N GLY A 163 -2.49 -0.56 10.78
CA GLY A 163 -1.69 -0.64 9.58
C GLY A 163 -1.14 -2.03 9.30
N PHE A 164 -1.06 -2.35 8.02
CA PHE A 164 -0.61 -3.63 7.49
C PHE A 164 0.40 -3.39 6.37
N GLY A 165 1.36 -4.29 6.25
CA GLY A 165 2.32 -4.22 5.15
C GLY A 165 3.01 -5.52 4.84
N ASN A 166 3.53 -5.61 3.63
CA ASN A 166 4.30 -6.76 3.17
C ASN A 166 5.49 -6.31 2.31
N GLY A 167 6.67 -6.86 2.61
CA GLY A 167 7.94 -6.51 1.99
C GLY A 167 8.56 -7.63 1.18
N SER A 168 9.24 -7.27 0.08
CA SER A 168 10.04 -8.16 -0.76
C SER A 168 11.13 -7.38 -1.51
N ASN A 169 11.85 -8.07 -2.38
CA ASN A 169 12.80 -7.49 -3.33
C ASN A 169 12.22 -7.37 -4.75
N ALA A 170 10.94 -7.73 -4.95
CA ALA A 170 10.26 -7.54 -6.22
C ALA A 170 10.16 -6.06 -6.59
N ARG A 171 10.46 -5.72 -7.84
CA ARG A 171 10.43 -4.33 -8.33
C ARG A 171 8.99 -3.79 -8.32
N TRP A 172 8.81 -2.48 -8.16
CA TRP A 172 7.47 -1.86 -8.29
C TRP A 172 6.84 -2.08 -9.68
N THR A 173 7.68 -2.26 -10.69
CA THR A 173 7.28 -2.58 -12.07
C THR A 173 7.04 -4.06 -12.34
N GLN A 174 7.31 -4.93 -11.36
CA GLN A 174 7.07 -6.37 -11.46
C GLN A 174 5.60 -6.67 -11.14
N ARG A 175 4.73 -6.29 -12.08
CA ARG A 175 3.31 -6.53 -12.00
C ARG A 175 2.98 -7.98 -12.36
N ILE A 176 2.11 -8.59 -11.56
CA ILE A 176 1.53 -9.90 -11.85
C ILE A 176 0.31 -9.73 -12.75
N PRO A 177 0.22 -10.46 -13.88
CA PRO A 177 -0.93 -10.40 -14.78
C PRO A 177 -2.17 -11.04 -14.15
N ALA A 178 -3.35 -10.56 -14.55
CA ALA A 178 -4.64 -11.05 -14.04
C ALA A 178 -4.82 -12.57 -14.22
N SER A 179 -4.24 -13.17 -15.27
CA SER A 179 -4.28 -14.62 -15.48
C SER A 179 -3.59 -15.42 -14.36
N VAL A 180 -2.47 -14.92 -13.83
CA VAL A 180 -1.77 -15.53 -12.70
C VAL A 180 -2.52 -15.28 -11.40
N VAL A 181 -3.06 -14.08 -11.23
CA VAL A 181 -3.91 -13.74 -10.06
C VAL A 181 -5.15 -14.65 -10.00
N LYS A 182 -5.85 -14.86 -11.12
CA LYS A 182 -6.98 -15.81 -11.22
C LYS A 182 -6.56 -17.23 -10.83
N ALA A 183 -5.36 -17.65 -11.22
CA ALA A 183 -4.85 -18.99 -10.97
C ALA A 183 -4.32 -19.20 -9.53
N ALA A 184 -4.30 -18.16 -8.70
CA ALA A 184 -3.93 -18.28 -7.30
C ALA A 184 -4.89 -19.22 -6.55
N ASP A 185 -4.41 -19.83 -5.48
CA ASP A 185 -5.23 -20.67 -4.61
C ASP A 185 -6.04 -19.79 -3.65
N TRP A 186 -7.22 -19.36 -4.10
CA TRP A 186 -8.12 -18.50 -3.34
C TRP A 186 -8.69 -19.14 -2.07
N THR A 187 -8.51 -20.46 -1.88
CA THR A 187 -8.88 -21.13 -0.63
C THR A 187 -7.87 -20.88 0.49
N LYS A 188 -6.68 -20.38 0.16
CA LYS A 188 -5.60 -20.05 1.11
C LYS A 188 -5.47 -18.55 1.40
N MET A 189 -6.16 -17.71 0.64
CA MET A 189 -6.13 -16.26 0.82
C MET A 189 -6.80 -15.91 2.15
N LYS A 190 -6.03 -15.39 3.10
CA LYS A 190 -6.50 -14.83 4.36
C LYS A 190 -6.64 -13.34 4.22
N HIS A 191 -7.56 -12.74 4.96
CA HIS A 191 -7.68 -11.28 5.02
C HIS A 191 -7.68 -10.82 6.47
N ARG A 192 -7.13 -9.63 6.68
CA ARG A 192 -7.25 -8.86 7.91
C ARG A 192 -7.57 -7.43 7.55
N TYR A 193 -8.48 -6.83 8.30
CA TYR A 193 -9.00 -5.51 7.99
C TYR A 193 -9.37 -4.73 9.24
N ALA A 194 -9.40 -3.41 9.09
CA ALA A 194 -10.06 -2.47 9.98
C ALA A 194 -10.72 -1.41 9.09
N LEU A 195 -12.05 -1.31 9.18
CA LEU A 195 -12.90 -0.45 8.37
C LEU A 195 -13.80 0.36 9.30
N TRP A 196 -13.75 1.68 9.19
CA TRP A 196 -14.77 2.54 9.78
C TRP A 196 -16.04 2.50 8.94
N LYS A 197 -17.18 2.37 9.62
CA LYS A 197 -18.53 2.26 9.04
C LYS A 197 -19.52 2.97 9.96
N THR A 198 -20.75 3.15 9.48
CA THR A 198 -21.88 3.53 10.33
C THR A 198 -22.99 2.49 10.31
N ALA A 199 -23.77 2.48 11.39
CA ALA A 199 -25.08 1.86 11.44
C ALA A 199 -26.13 2.97 11.63
N TYR A 200 -27.25 2.88 10.91
CA TYR A 200 -28.36 3.80 11.10
C TYR A 200 -29.46 3.15 11.95
N ASP A 201 -29.79 3.81 13.05
CA ASP A 201 -30.95 3.51 13.87
C ASP A 201 -31.96 4.67 13.75
N PRO A 202 -33.26 4.41 13.48
CA PRO A 202 -34.26 5.46 13.35
C PRO A 202 -34.44 6.36 14.58
N ASP A 203 -34.18 5.84 15.78
CA ASP A 203 -34.34 6.54 17.05
C ASP A 203 -33.05 7.23 17.50
N LEU A 204 -31.87 6.66 17.17
CA LEU A 204 -30.55 7.16 17.62
C LEU A 204 -29.77 7.93 16.54
N GLY A 205 -30.11 7.76 15.27
CA GLY A 205 -29.36 8.30 14.14
C GLY A 205 -28.21 7.40 13.70
N TYR A 206 -27.15 8.01 13.14
CA TYR A 206 -25.96 7.27 12.71
C TYR A 206 -25.00 7.07 13.88
N GLU A 207 -24.58 5.84 14.09
CA GLU A 207 -23.52 5.45 15.04
C GLU A 207 -22.33 4.89 14.27
N GLY A 208 -21.17 5.50 14.44
CA GLY A 208 -19.93 5.02 13.83
C GLY A 208 -19.32 3.86 14.61
N TYR A 209 -18.66 2.94 13.91
CA TYR A 209 -17.94 1.83 14.51
C TYR A 209 -16.76 1.39 13.65
N VAL A 210 -15.77 0.75 14.27
CA VAL A 210 -14.65 0.12 13.55
C VAL A 210 -14.91 -1.39 13.43
N ASP A 211 -15.31 -1.81 12.24
CA ASP A 211 -15.40 -3.22 11.85
C ASP A 211 -13.99 -3.75 11.58
N GLN A 212 -13.54 -4.69 12.39
CA GLN A 212 -12.21 -5.27 12.28
C GLN A 212 -12.24 -6.78 12.52
N GLY A 213 -11.36 -7.49 11.81
CA GLY A 213 -11.28 -8.93 11.98
C GLY A 213 -10.27 -9.59 11.06
N ASP A 214 -10.04 -10.87 11.36
CA ASP A 214 -9.32 -11.83 10.53
C ASP A 214 -10.33 -12.80 9.90
N GLY A 215 -10.10 -13.20 8.66
CA GLY A 215 -10.93 -14.20 8.01
C GLY A 215 -10.21 -15.02 6.95
N GLU A 216 -10.65 -16.26 6.80
CA GLU A 216 -10.19 -17.17 5.76
C GLU A 216 -11.31 -18.14 5.35
N PRO A 217 -11.44 -18.48 4.06
CA PRO A 217 -10.77 -17.85 2.92
C PRO A 217 -11.34 -16.44 2.62
N PHE A 218 -10.68 -15.70 1.73
CA PHE A 218 -11.26 -14.48 1.15
C PHE A 218 -12.59 -14.83 0.45
N TRP A 219 -13.63 -14.01 0.67
CA TRP A 219 -15.01 -14.38 0.32
C TRP A 219 -15.23 -14.55 -1.19
N ALA A 220 -14.56 -13.75 -2.03
CA ALA A 220 -14.63 -13.87 -3.49
C ALA A 220 -13.52 -14.81 -4.00
N ARG A 221 -13.92 -16.04 -4.34
CA ARG A 221 -12.99 -17.13 -4.70
C ARG A 221 -13.01 -17.49 -6.19
N GLU A 222 -14.12 -17.24 -6.87
CA GLU A 222 -14.32 -17.61 -8.27
C GLU A 222 -14.17 -16.39 -9.16
N TRP A 223 -12.98 -16.24 -9.72
CA TRP A 223 -12.62 -15.12 -10.60
C TRP A 223 -12.63 -15.54 -12.06
N HIS A 224 -13.17 -14.67 -12.91
CA HIS A 224 -13.17 -14.81 -14.36
C HIS A 224 -12.34 -13.69 -14.98
N ILE A 225 -11.55 -14.01 -16.00
CA ILE A 225 -10.79 -13.00 -16.74
C ILE A 225 -11.76 -12.30 -17.70
N CYS A 226 -11.77 -10.98 -17.67
CA CYS A 226 -12.55 -10.16 -18.60
C CYS A 226 -11.92 -10.17 -20.00
N THR A 227 -12.69 -9.79 -21.02
CA THR A 227 -12.23 -9.69 -22.42
C THR A 227 -10.94 -8.88 -22.56
N ASP A 228 -10.79 -7.82 -21.76
CA ASP A 228 -9.61 -6.96 -21.68
C ASP A 228 -8.33 -7.66 -21.15
N LYS A 229 -8.46 -8.84 -20.55
CA LYS A 229 -7.38 -9.67 -19.95
C LYS A 229 -6.63 -9.04 -18.76
N ARG A 230 -6.84 -7.76 -18.46
CA ARG A 230 -6.24 -7.09 -17.30
C ARG A 230 -7.19 -7.03 -16.11
N CYS A 231 -8.48 -7.23 -16.35
CA CYS A 231 -9.51 -7.21 -15.32
C CYS A 231 -9.95 -8.64 -14.96
N LEU A 232 -10.30 -8.82 -13.69
CA LEU A 232 -10.99 -9.99 -13.15
C LEU A 232 -12.36 -9.57 -12.65
N GLY A 233 -13.36 -10.39 -12.94
CA GLY A 233 -14.71 -10.27 -12.39
C GLY A 233 -15.03 -11.44 -11.46
N ALA A 234 -15.77 -11.18 -10.39
CA ALA A 234 -16.41 -12.20 -9.57
C ALA A 234 -17.83 -11.75 -9.16
N LYS A 235 -18.68 -12.72 -8.81
CA LYS A 235 -20.02 -12.45 -8.29
C LYS A 235 -20.26 -13.29 -7.03
N THR A 236 -20.79 -12.69 -5.98
CA THR A 236 -21.33 -13.42 -4.83
C THR A 236 -22.83 -13.16 -4.72
N ASN A 237 -23.54 -14.09 -4.08
CA ASN A 237 -24.98 -13.99 -3.86
C ASN A 237 -25.23 -14.06 -2.35
N ALA A 238 -25.74 -12.99 -1.76
CA ALA A 238 -26.21 -13.01 -0.37
C ALA A 238 -27.66 -13.51 -0.28
N SER A 239 -28.45 -13.34 -1.36
CA SER A 239 -29.78 -13.91 -1.51
C SER A 239 -30.11 -14.15 -2.99
N ALA A 240 -31.35 -14.58 -3.28
CA ALA A 240 -31.84 -14.73 -4.64
C ALA A 240 -31.88 -13.41 -5.43
N THR A 241 -31.92 -12.26 -4.74
CA THR A 241 -32.07 -10.93 -5.33
C THR A 241 -30.95 -9.96 -4.97
N ILE A 242 -30.08 -10.34 -4.02
CA ILE A 242 -28.96 -9.54 -3.54
C ILE A 242 -27.68 -10.16 -4.07
N HIS A 243 -27.04 -9.45 -5.01
CA HIS A 243 -25.80 -9.91 -5.59
C HIS A 243 -24.73 -8.83 -5.52
N THR A 244 -23.53 -9.22 -5.14
CA THR A 244 -22.38 -8.32 -5.19
C THR A 244 -21.53 -8.65 -6.39
N ALA A 245 -21.30 -7.67 -7.26
CA ALA A 245 -20.36 -7.78 -8.36
C ALA A 245 -19.02 -7.18 -7.92
N TYR A 246 -17.94 -7.93 -8.11
CA TYR A 246 -16.56 -7.52 -7.79
C TYR A 246 -15.72 -7.45 -9.04
N TYR A 247 -14.87 -6.44 -9.10
CA TYR A 247 -13.93 -6.24 -10.20
C TYR A 247 -12.55 -5.91 -9.63
N ILE A 248 -11.54 -6.64 -10.06
CA ILE A 248 -10.15 -6.30 -9.82
C ILE A 248 -9.54 -5.85 -11.14
N ALA A 249 -8.90 -4.70 -11.16
CA ALA A 249 -8.21 -4.20 -12.34
C ALA A 249 -6.95 -3.42 -11.92
N PRO A 250 -5.97 -3.25 -12.82
CA PRO A 250 -4.93 -2.26 -12.63
C PRO A 250 -5.52 -0.86 -12.38
N ALA A 251 -4.77 -0.02 -11.67
CA ALA A 251 -5.20 1.35 -11.37
C ALA A 251 -5.46 2.20 -12.63
N ASN A 252 -4.87 1.86 -13.77
CA ASN A 252 -5.11 2.55 -15.04
C ASN A 252 -4.94 1.63 -16.27
N ALA A 253 -5.34 2.15 -17.43
CA ALA A 253 -5.29 1.47 -18.72
C ALA A 253 -3.87 1.31 -19.33
N ALA A 254 -2.80 1.81 -18.70
CA ALA A 254 -1.42 1.59 -19.14
C ALA A 254 -0.55 1.07 -17.98
N PRO A 255 -0.86 -0.12 -17.42
CA PRO A 255 -0.31 -0.50 -16.15
C PRO A 255 1.12 -1.01 -16.26
N ALA A 256 2.07 -0.20 -15.77
CA ALA A 256 3.47 -0.61 -15.61
C ALA A 256 3.84 -0.96 -14.16
N HIS A 257 2.94 -0.76 -13.19
CA HIS A 257 3.20 -0.90 -11.75
C HIS A 257 2.28 -1.93 -11.08
N ARG A 258 2.67 -2.38 -9.88
CA ARG A 258 1.90 -3.28 -8.98
C ARG A 258 0.61 -2.68 -8.39
N ARG A 259 0.09 -1.57 -8.93
CA ARG A 259 -1.11 -0.89 -8.43
C ARG A 259 -2.38 -1.46 -9.04
N ASP A 260 -3.27 -1.93 -8.19
CA ASP A 260 -4.58 -2.49 -8.50
C ASP A 260 -5.67 -1.70 -7.79
N THR A 261 -6.91 -1.94 -8.17
CA THR A 261 -8.10 -1.54 -7.43
C THR A 261 -9.05 -2.72 -7.35
N LEU A 262 -9.77 -2.85 -6.23
CA LEU A 262 -10.96 -3.66 -6.13
C LEU A 262 -12.15 -2.71 -6.10
N TRP A 263 -13.09 -2.90 -7.03
CA TRP A 263 -14.34 -2.15 -7.08
C TRP A 263 -15.49 -3.13 -6.95
N HIS A 264 -16.45 -2.84 -6.06
CA HIS A 264 -17.63 -3.67 -5.93
C HIS A 264 -18.88 -2.91 -5.50
N TRP A 265 -20.03 -3.48 -5.81
CA TRP A 265 -21.33 -2.97 -5.41
C TRP A 265 -22.39 -4.06 -5.51
N HIS A 266 -23.52 -3.76 -4.88
CA HIS A 266 -24.74 -4.52 -4.93
C HIS A 266 -25.53 -4.23 -6.22
N THR A 267 -25.83 -5.26 -7.01
CA THR A 267 -26.45 -5.09 -8.35
C THR A 267 -27.86 -4.55 -8.27
N GLU A 268 -28.58 -4.86 -7.19
CA GLU A 268 -29.93 -4.38 -6.91
C GLU A 268 -29.97 -2.86 -6.67
N LEU A 269 -28.87 -2.25 -6.20
CA LEU A 269 -28.79 -0.79 -6.05
C LEU A 269 -28.77 -0.08 -7.41
N ALA A 270 -28.18 -0.72 -8.43
CA ALA A 270 -28.23 -0.24 -9.80
C ALA A 270 -29.64 -0.47 -10.40
N ASP A 271 -30.25 -1.63 -10.15
CA ASP A 271 -31.59 -1.95 -10.64
C ASP A 271 -32.66 -1.00 -10.10
N ALA A 272 -32.62 -0.67 -8.80
CA ALA A 272 -33.52 0.28 -8.17
C ALA A 272 -33.43 1.69 -8.79
N ARG A 273 -32.33 1.99 -9.48
CA ARG A 273 -32.08 3.27 -10.17
C ARG A 273 -32.27 3.17 -11.69
N GLY A 274 -32.59 1.99 -12.23
CA GLY A 274 -32.66 1.76 -13.68
C GLY A 274 -31.31 1.89 -14.39
N GLU A 275 -30.21 1.65 -13.67
CA GLU A 275 -28.84 1.79 -14.18
C GLU A 275 -28.23 0.42 -14.50
N ILE A 276 -27.44 0.33 -15.57
CA ILE A 276 -26.61 -0.85 -15.81
C ILE A 276 -25.45 -0.84 -14.81
N CYS A 277 -24.64 0.21 -14.82
CA CYS A 277 -23.51 0.36 -13.91
C CYS A 277 -23.90 1.26 -12.74
N TYR A 278 -23.65 0.81 -11.52
CA TYR A 278 -24.03 1.57 -10.33
C TYR A 278 -23.20 2.86 -10.23
N THR A 279 -23.89 4.00 -10.29
CA THR A 279 -23.27 5.33 -10.16
C THR A 279 -23.39 5.91 -8.74
N GLY A 280 -23.95 5.16 -7.79
CA GLY A 280 -24.05 5.57 -6.39
C GLY A 280 -22.79 5.30 -5.58
N ASN A 281 -23.01 5.08 -4.27
CA ASN A 281 -21.95 4.89 -3.30
C ASN A 281 -21.35 3.47 -3.37
N SER A 282 -20.65 3.17 -4.47
CA SER A 282 -19.96 1.87 -4.68
C SER A 282 -18.65 1.79 -3.90
N HIS A 283 -18.18 0.59 -3.58
CA HIS A 283 -16.98 0.43 -2.78
C HIS A 283 -15.72 0.41 -3.65
N VAL A 284 -14.79 1.33 -3.43
CA VAL A 284 -13.51 1.40 -4.15
C VAL A 284 -12.34 1.19 -3.20
N LYS A 285 -11.46 0.25 -3.56
CA LYS A 285 -10.34 -0.18 -2.73
C LYS A 285 -9.04 -0.16 -3.51
N PRO A 286 -8.28 0.95 -3.48
CA PRO A 286 -6.90 0.97 -3.93
C PRO A 286 -6.05 -0.13 -3.28
N MET A 287 -5.23 -0.83 -4.07
CA MET A 287 -4.43 -1.97 -3.62
C MET A 287 -3.05 -2.01 -4.28
N ILE A 288 -2.04 -2.50 -3.57
CA ILE A 288 -0.73 -2.82 -4.13
C ILE A 288 -0.52 -4.34 -4.05
N GLN A 289 -0.22 -4.97 -5.18
CA GLN A 289 0.09 -6.40 -5.24
C GLN A 289 1.27 -6.72 -4.32
N VAL A 290 1.17 -7.80 -3.56
CA VAL A 290 2.26 -8.39 -2.79
C VAL A 290 2.90 -9.48 -3.64
N VAL A 291 4.16 -9.26 -3.99
CA VAL A 291 4.94 -10.12 -4.87
C VAL A 291 6.21 -10.53 -4.13
N ASP A 292 6.51 -11.82 -4.03
CA ASP A 292 7.70 -12.29 -3.31
C ASP A 292 9.01 -12.09 -4.10
N ASP A 293 10.13 -12.43 -3.48
CA ASP A 293 11.46 -12.34 -4.10
C ASP A 293 11.62 -13.19 -5.38
N ASP A 294 10.80 -14.23 -5.55
CA ASP A 294 10.80 -15.09 -6.74
C ASP A 294 9.82 -14.60 -7.82
N GLY A 295 9.09 -13.51 -7.56
CA GLY A 295 8.09 -12.99 -8.46
C GLY A 295 6.73 -13.69 -8.42
N ARG A 296 6.42 -14.41 -7.35
CA ARG A 296 5.11 -15.02 -7.14
C ARG A 296 4.16 -14.04 -6.48
N PHE A 297 2.90 -14.13 -6.88
CA PHE A 297 1.81 -13.39 -6.28
C PHE A 297 1.40 -13.99 -4.94
N HIS A 298 1.19 -13.12 -3.95
CA HIS A 298 0.74 -13.51 -2.61
C HIS A 298 -0.50 -12.75 -2.13
N GLY A 299 -1.06 -11.85 -2.94
CA GLY A 299 -2.24 -11.06 -2.56
C GLY A 299 -2.02 -9.56 -2.65
N TRP A 300 -2.61 -8.80 -1.74
CA TRP A 300 -2.60 -7.33 -1.75
C TRP A 300 -2.49 -6.73 -0.35
N VAL A 301 -1.89 -5.54 -0.29
CA VAL A 301 -2.10 -4.56 0.80
C VAL A 301 -2.93 -3.43 0.22
N GLY A 302 -3.96 -2.96 0.92
CA GLY A 302 -4.88 -1.98 0.37
C GLY A 302 -5.57 -1.12 1.41
N VAL A 303 -6.32 -0.16 0.90
CA VAL A 303 -7.20 0.69 1.70
C VAL A 303 -8.57 0.71 1.06
N GLU A 304 -9.61 0.84 1.87
CA GLU A 304 -10.92 1.25 1.40
C GLU A 304 -11.01 2.77 1.48
N ALA A 305 -11.40 3.40 0.37
CA ALA A 305 -11.53 4.85 0.22
C ALA A 305 -12.86 5.17 -0.47
N SER A 306 -13.92 4.52 0.00
CA SER A 306 -15.28 4.61 -0.53
C SER A 306 -15.97 5.82 0.07
N LEU A 307 -15.51 7.00 -0.32
CA LEU A 307 -16.03 8.28 0.16
C LEU A 307 -17.36 8.61 -0.54
N ASN A 308 -18.38 8.93 0.25
CA ASN A 308 -19.71 9.25 -0.21
C ASN A 308 -19.70 10.50 -1.10
N GLN A 309 -20.46 10.42 -2.17
CA GLN A 309 -20.59 11.47 -3.19
C GLN A 309 -22.04 11.74 -3.57
N THR A 310 -22.96 10.87 -3.18
CA THR A 310 -24.28 10.80 -3.81
C THR A 310 -25.43 10.82 -2.83
N THR A 311 -25.20 10.54 -1.56
CA THR A 311 -26.27 10.46 -0.56
C THR A 311 -26.27 11.69 0.34
N GLN A 312 -27.43 11.99 0.93
CA GLN A 312 -27.59 13.10 1.87
C GLN A 312 -26.97 12.80 3.25
N ALA A 313 -26.58 11.56 3.52
CA ALA A 313 -25.97 11.16 4.79
C ALA A 313 -24.55 11.73 4.97
N GLY A 314 -23.94 12.27 3.91
CA GLY A 314 -22.62 12.87 3.98
C GLY A 314 -21.55 11.85 4.42
N PRO A 315 -20.63 12.22 5.32
CA PRO A 315 -19.58 11.32 5.81
C PRO A 315 -20.07 10.02 6.46
N ASN A 316 -21.34 9.95 6.89
CA ASN A 316 -21.89 8.74 7.50
C ASN A 316 -22.04 7.59 6.52
N ASP A 317 -22.10 7.86 5.22
CA ASP A 317 -22.10 6.82 4.18
C ASP A 317 -20.68 6.57 3.63
N ASP A 318 -19.62 7.09 4.26
CA ASP A 318 -18.27 6.70 3.88
C ASP A 318 -17.95 5.29 4.39
N ASP A 319 -17.26 4.49 3.58
CA ASP A 319 -16.47 3.37 4.09
C ASP A 319 -14.99 3.70 3.89
N ILE A 320 -14.23 3.66 4.98
CA ILE A 320 -12.81 3.99 4.97
C ILE A 320 -12.04 3.05 5.88
N GLY A 321 -10.89 2.54 5.41
CA GLY A 321 -10.07 1.69 6.27
C GLY A 321 -8.89 1.04 5.58
N VAL A 322 -8.22 0.14 6.30
CA VAL A 322 -7.01 -0.54 5.86
C VAL A 322 -7.21 -2.05 5.86
N PHE A 323 -6.56 -2.74 4.93
CA PHE A 323 -6.61 -4.19 4.89
C PHE A 323 -5.38 -4.80 4.21
N HIS A 324 -5.20 -6.10 4.41
CA HIS A 324 -4.40 -6.92 3.52
C HIS A 324 -5.10 -8.25 3.23
N ILE A 325 -4.79 -8.84 2.09
CA ILE A 325 -5.24 -10.17 1.66
C ILE A 325 -3.97 -10.92 1.31
N ILE A 326 -3.63 -12.00 2.01
CA ILE A 326 -2.36 -12.73 1.85
C ILE A 326 -2.59 -14.24 1.82
N GLY A 327 -1.91 -14.96 0.91
CA GLY A 327 -1.98 -16.42 0.76
C GLY A 327 -0.70 -17.08 0.24
#